data_AF-A0A7S2FXA6-F1
#
_entry.id   AF-A0A7S2FXA6-F1
#
_cell.length_a   1.000
_cell.length_b   1.000
_cell.length_c   1.000
_cell.angle_alpha   90.00
_cell.angle_beta   90.00
_cell.angle_gamma   90.00
#
_symmetry.space_group_name_H-M   'P 1'
#
loop_
_entity.id
_entity.type
_entity.pdbx_description
1 polymer ?
#
loop_
_entity_poly.entity_id
_entity_poly.type
_entity_poly.pdbx_seq_one_letter_code
_entity_poly.pdbx_strand_id
1 'polypeptide(L)'
;LLKKGIDPNVRNPESGVTPLGVAAERGYIEVMKALLAAKALVNVTTIDALTPLHISCQLGKVDAARLLIDAHAEVNMLSAKHVPCGTTPLVAATIRNSLPVVRMLIE
;
A
#
# COMPACT_ATOMS: atom_id res chain seq x y z
N LEU A 1 10.97 4.75 -18.10
CA LEU A 1 11.98 4.18 -17.17
C LEU A 1 11.78 2.68 -16.98
N LEU A 2 10.59 2.19 -16.64
CA LEU A 2 10.31 0.75 -16.45
C LEU A 2 10.62 -0.14 -17.69
N LYS A 3 10.50 0.40 -18.91
CA LYS A 3 10.92 -0.30 -20.15
C LYS A 3 12.44 -0.53 -20.29
N LYS A 4 13.28 0.00 -19.38
CA LYS A 4 14.75 -0.12 -19.43
C LYS A 4 15.33 -1.21 -18.50
N GLY A 5 14.53 -2.17 -18.04
CA GLY A 5 15.00 -3.23 -17.13
C GLY A 5 15.28 -2.75 -15.71
N ILE A 6 14.67 -1.64 -15.30
CA ILE A 6 14.75 -1.14 -13.92
C ILE A 6 13.81 -1.99 -13.06
N ASP A 7 14.33 -2.57 -11.98
CA ASP A 7 13.53 -3.30 -11.01
C ASP A 7 12.48 -2.36 -10.37
N PRO A 8 11.16 -2.62 -10.55
CA PRO A 8 10.12 -1.79 -9.95
C PRO A 8 10.03 -1.93 -8.43
N ASN A 9 10.75 -2.88 -7.83
CA ASN A 9 10.71 -3.23 -6.41
C ASN A 9 11.85 -2.64 -5.60
N VAL A 10 12.65 -1.75 -6.19
CA VAL A 10 13.71 -1.03 -5.48
C VAL A 10 13.17 -0.42 -4.18
N ARG A 11 13.93 -0.58 -3.11
CA ARG A 11 13.56 -0.07 -1.78
C ARG A 11 14.47 1.08 -1.42
N ASN A 12 13.88 2.14 -0.89
CA ASN A 12 14.65 3.19 -0.25
C ASN A 12 15.43 2.57 0.95
N PRO A 13 16.75 2.76 1.07
CA PRO A 13 17.54 2.14 2.14
C PRO A 13 17.17 2.59 3.55
N GLU A 14 16.64 3.80 3.70
CA GLU A 14 16.33 4.42 4.99
C GLU A 14 14.90 4.09 5.46
N SER A 15 13.93 4.13 4.54
CA SER A 15 12.51 3.92 4.87
C SER A 15 11.95 2.58 4.41
N GLY A 16 12.65 1.86 3.54
CA GLY A 16 12.18 0.61 2.94
C GLY A 16 11.04 0.77 1.94
N VAL A 17 10.61 2.00 1.63
CA VAL A 17 9.50 2.29 0.72
C VAL A 17 9.84 1.92 -0.72
N THR A 18 8.87 1.36 -1.44
CA THR A 18 8.97 1.06 -2.88
C THR A 18 8.34 2.15 -3.73
N PRO A 19 8.64 2.22 -5.05
CA PRO A 19 7.91 3.07 -5.97
C PRO A 19 6.38 2.89 -5.89
N LEU A 20 5.91 1.65 -5.71
CA LEU A 20 4.48 1.37 -5.53
C LEU A 20 3.95 1.94 -4.22
N GLY A 21 4.70 1.84 -3.12
CA GLY A 21 4.35 2.45 -1.83
C GLY A 21 4.22 3.97 -1.92
N VAL A 22 5.16 4.66 -2.58
CA VAL A 22 5.09 6.11 -2.79
C VAL A 22 3.89 6.49 -3.68
N ALA A 23 3.64 5.73 -4.75
CA ALA A 23 2.49 5.99 -5.61
C ALA A 23 1.15 5.78 -4.86
N ALA A 24 1.07 4.77 -4.00
CA ALA A 24 -0.10 4.51 -3.15
C ALA A 24 -0.30 5.60 -2.08
N GLU A 25 0.77 6.08 -1.46
CA GLU A 25 0.75 7.22 -0.52
C GLU A 25 0.14 8.47 -1.16
N ARG A 26 0.56 8.76 -2.39
CA ARG A 26 0.12 9.95 -3.14
C ARG A 26 -1.20 9.78 -3.85
N GLY A 27 -1.67 8.54 -4.05
CA GLY A 27 -2.88 8.23 -4.82
C GLY A 27 -2.66 8.35 -6.34
N TYR A 28 -1.45 8.13 -6.83
CA TYR A 28 -1.13 8.24 -8.26
C TYR A 28 -1.53 6.97 -9.03
N ILE A 29 -2.83 6.84 -9.30
CA ILE A 29 -3.45 5.63 -9.88
C ILE A 29 -2.78 5.16 -11.17
N GLU A 30 -2.52 6.06 -12.12
CA GLU A 30 -1.91 5.68 -13.40
C GLU A 30 -0.45 5.21 -13.24
N VAL A 31 0.28 5.77 -12.26
CA VAL A 31 1.62 5.31 -11.91
C VAL A 31 1.57 3.94 -11.26
N MET A 32 0.62 3.69 -10.35
CA MET A 32 0.41 2.39 -9.73
C MET A 32 0.08 1.32 -10.77
N LYS A 33 -0.84 1.60 -11.71
CA LYS A 33 -1.15 0.68 -12.82
C LYS A 33 0.09 0.34 -13.64
N ALA A 34 0.91 1.32 -13.99
CA ALA A 34 2.15 1.10 -14.73
C ALA A 34 3.16 0.24 -13.95
N LEU A 35 3.29 0.45 -12.64
CA LEU A 35 4.16 -0.34 -11.76
C LEU A 35 3.66 -1.78 -11.61
N LEU A 36 2.36 -1.97 -11.42
CA LEU A 36 1.74 -3.30 -11.33
C LEU A 36 1.87 -4.07 -12.65
N ALA A 37 1.68 -3.41 -13.79
CA ALA A 37 1.92 -3.98 -15.11
C ALA A 37 3.38 -4.41 -15.30
N ALA A 38 4.32 -3.69 -14.66
CA ALA A 38 5.74 -4.03 -14.62
C ALA A 38 6.10 -5.10 -13.56
N LYS A 39 5.12 -5.76 -12.94
CA LYS A 39 5.31 -6.78 -11.89
C LYS A 39 5.90 -6.22 -10.58
N ALA A 40 5.51 -5.00 -10.20
CA ALA A 40 5.75 -4.52 -8.85
C ALA A 40 5.06 -5.42 -7.80
N LEU A 41 5.77 -5.75 -6.74
CA LEU A 41 5.32 -6.54 -5.61
C LEU A 41 4.40 -5.68 -4.73
N VAL A 42 3.15 -6.14 -4.62
CA VAL A 42 2.06 -5.41 -3.97
C VAL A 42 2.20 -5.33 -2.45
N ASN A 43 2.87 -6.31 -1.86
CA ASN A 43 2.91 -6.57 -0.43
C ASN A 43 4.25 -6.18 0.23
N VAL A 44 5.15 -5.47 -0.48
CA VAL A 44 6.45 -5.09 0.08
C VAL A 44 6.28 -4.10 1.21
N THR A 45 6.90 -4.39 2.34
CA THR A 45 6.77 -3.56 3.53
C THR A 45 7.86 -2.50 3.66
N THR A 46 7.52 -1.37 4.29
CA THR A 46 8.48 -0.39 4.80
C THR A 46 9.25 -0.94 6.01
N ILE A 47 10.21 -0.18 6.54
CA ILE A 47 10.92 -0.55 7.78
C ILE A 47 10.01 -0.67 9.01
N ASP A 48 8.81 -0.05 8.95
CA ASP A 48 7.75 -0.10 9.96
C ASP A 48 6.73 -1.22 9.70
N ALA A 49 7.07 -2.13 8.79
CA ALA A 49 6.20 -3.22 8.36
C ALA A 49 4.86 -2.75 7.75
N LEU A 50 4.80 -1.53 7.21
CA LEU A 50 3.61 -1.01 6.51
C LEU A 50 3.64 -1.43 5.03
N THR A 51 2.54 -1.97 4.55
CA THR A 51 2.33 -2.29 3.12
C THR A 51 1.78 -1.06 2.39
N PRO A 52 1.86 -1.00 1.04
CA PRO A 52 1.16 0.03 0.26
C PRO A 52 -0.33 0.13 0.62
N LEU A 53 -0.97 -1.00 0.93
CA LEU A 53 -2.38 -1.04 1.34
C LEU A 53 -2.57 -0.34 2.70
N HIS A 54 -1.73 -0.62 3.71
CA HIS A 54 -1.78 0.10 4.99
C HIS A 54 -1.70 1.62 4.78
N ILE A 55 -0.74 2.06 3.97
CA ILE A 55 -0.49 3.49 3.71
C ILE A 55 -1.71 4.12 3.01
N SER A 56 -2.23 3.48 1.96
CA SER A 56 -3.41 3.99 1.24
C SER A 56 -4.65 4.07 2.14
N CYS A 57 -4.87 3.08 3.00
CA CYS A 57 -5.99 3.06 3.96
C CYS A 57 -5.83 4.14 5.03
N GLN A 58 -4.64 4.28 5.61
CA GLN A 58 -4.32 5.31 6.61
C GLN A 58 -4.49 6.73 6.06
N LEU A 59 -4.23 6.94 4.77
CA LEU A 59 -4.33 8.24 4.12
C LEU A 59 -5.68 8.46 3.40
N GLY A 60 -6.61 7.51 3.51
CA GLY A 60 -7.94 7.60 2.89
C GLY A 60 -7.92 7.59 1.35
N LYS A 61 -6.89 7.00 0.74
CA LYS A 61 -6.74 6.91 -0.73
C LYS A 61 -7.58 5.75 -1.27
N VAL A 62 -8.89 5.97 -1.36
CA VAL A 62 -9.89 4.95 -1.74
C VAL A 62 -9.53 4.24 -3.06
N ASP A 63 -9.25 4.99 -4.12
CA ASP A 63 -8.96 4.39 -5.43
C ASP A 63 -7.64 3.62 -5.44
N ALA A 64 -6.65 4.08 -4.67
CA ALA A 64 -5.38 3.39 -4.53
C ALA A 64 -5.53 2.09 -3.73
N ALA A 65 -6.28 2.12 -2.63
CA ALA A 65 -6.59 0.94 -1.84
C ALA A 65 -7.37 -0.10 -2.68
N ARG A 66 -8.37 0.34 -3.45
CA ARG A 66 -9.12 -0.52 -4.37
C ARG A 66 -8.20 -1.17 -5.40
N LEU A 67 -7.35 -0.38 -6.06
CA LEU A 67 -6.41 -0.90 -7.05
C LEU A 67 -5.43 -1.92 -6.46
N LEU A 68 -5.00 -1.73 -5.20
CA LEU A 68 -4.13 -2.69 -4.51
C LEU A 68 -4.88 -3.99 -4.18
N ILE A 69 -6.14 -3.92 -3.74
CA ILE A 69 -6.99 -5.10 -3.49
C ILE A 69 -7.23 -5.87 -4.80
N ASP A 70 -7.57 -5.16 -5.88
CA ASP A 70 -7.74 -5.74 -7.22
C ASP A 70 -6.44 -6.40 -7.71
N ALA A 71 -5.28 -5.91 -7.26
CA ALA A 71 -3.97 -6.48 -7.52
C ALA A 71 -3.56 -7.59 -6.51
N HIS A 72 -4.52 -8.14 -5.75
CA HIS A 72 -4.32 -9.20 -4.75
C HIS A 72 -3.41 -8.79 -3.58
N ALA A 73 -3.52 -7.56 -3.10
CA ALA A 73 -2.91 -7.16 -1.82
C ALA A 73 -3.47 -7.99 -0.66
N GLU A 74 -2.61 -8.37 0.27
CA GLU A 74 -3.03 -9.08 1.49
C GLU A 74 -3.69 -8.09 2.46
N VAL A 75 -5.01 -8.19 2.59
CA VAL A 75 -5.83 -7.26 3.39
C VAL A 75 -5.68 -7.45 4.90
N ASN A 76 -5.11 -8.58 5.34
CA ASN A 76 -4.98 -8.95 6.76
C ASN A 76 -3.54 -8.92 7.28
N MET A 77 -2.59 -8.40 6.51
CA MET A 77 -1.22 -8.25 7.00
C MET A 77 -1.17 -7.32 8.21
N LEU A 78 -0.31 -7.65 9.18
CA LEU A 78 -0.11 -6.85 10.38
C LEU A 78 1.12 -5.94 10.22
N SER A 79 0.98 -4.66 10.53
CA SER A 79 2.14 -3.79 10.75
C SER A 79 2.79 -4.14 12.09
N ALA A 80 4.07 -4.49 12.09
CA ALA A 80 4.83 -4.79 13.29
C ALA A 80 6.00 -3.81 13.46
N LYS A 81 5.79 -2.74 14.25
CA LYS A 81 6.92 -2.11 14.98
C LYS A 81 6.57 -1.04 16.03
N HIS A 82 5.47 -0.30 15.89
CA HIS A 82 5.24 0.89 16.77
C HIS A 82 3.85 1.00 17.42
N VAL A 83 2.99 0.00 17.25
CA VAL A 83 1.71 -0.07 17.96
C VAL A 83 1.67 -1.40 18.72
N PRO A 84 1.38 -1.43 20.04
CA PRO A 84 1.32 -2.67 20.81
C PRO A 84 0.23 -3.63 20.31
N CYS A 85 -0.68 -3.16 19.44
CA CYS A 85 -1.51 -3.99 18.59
C CYS A 85 -1.03 -3.84 17.14
N GLY A 86 -0.60 -4.94 16.51
CA GLY A 86 -0.37 -4.94 15.07
C GLY A 86 -1.61 -4.40 14.36
N THR A 87 -1.43 -3.40 13.50
CA THR A 87 -2.56 -2.73 12.83
C THR A 87 -2.79 -3.45 11.52
N THR A 88 -4.02 -3.85 11.22
CA THR A 88 -4.39 -4.28 9.86
C THR A 88 -4.73 -3.06 9.01
N PRO A 89 -4.74 -3.16 7.66
CA PRO A 89 -5.27 -2.11 6.80
C PRO A 89 -6.68 -1.63 7.19
N LEU A 90 -7.54 -2.54 7.67
CA LEU A 90 -8.87 -2.20 8.19
C LEU A 90 -8.80 -1.33 9.44
N VAL A 91 -7.98 -1.70 10.43
CA VAL A 91 -7.80 -0.88 11.65
C VAL A 91 -7.15 0.48 11.32
N ALA A 92 -6.25 0.53 10.33
CA ALA A 92 -5.67 1.79 9.87
C ALA A 92 -6.72 2.74 9.28
N ALA A 93 -7.70 2.21 8.54
CA ALA A 93 -8.81 2.98 7.99
C ALA A 93 -9.78 3.50 9.08
N THR A 94 -10.01 2.72 10.14
CA THR A 94 -10.91 3.12 11.24
C THR A 94 -10.28 4.22 12.11
N ILE A 95 -8.98 4.17 12.39
CA ILE A 95 -8.25 5.21 13.15
C ILE A 95 -8.40 6.60 12.50
N ARG A 96 -8.56 6.64 11.18
CA ARG A 96 -8.62 7.87 10.39
C ARG A 96 -10.05 8.26 9.98
N ASN A 97 -11.06 7.58 10.54
CA ASN A 97 -12.48 7.79 10.24
C ASN A 97 -12.79 7.71 8.72
N SER A 98 -12.09 6.85 7.98
CA SER A 98 -12.27 6.73 6.53
C SER A 98 -13.36 5.72 6.20
N LEU A 99 -14.63 6.13 6.36
CA LEU A 99 -15.80 5.29 6.11
C LEU A 99 -15.81 4.63 4.71
N PRO A 100 -15.43 5.31 3.61
CA PRO A 100 -15.40 4.68 2.29
C PRO A 100 -14.39 3.53 2.17
N VAL A 101 -13.22 3.67 2.81
CA VAL A 101 -12.19 2.61 2.81
C VAL A 101 -12.63 1.45 3.69
N VAL A 102 -13.25 1.72 4.85
CA VAL A 102 -13.78 0.68 5.73
C VAL A 102 -14.84 -0.17 5.01
N ARG A 103 -15.77 0.47 4.28
CA ARG A 103 -16.78 -0.26 3.50
C ARG A 103 -16.14 -1.16 2.45
N MET A 104 -15.17 -0.63 1.70
CA MET A 104 -14.44 -1.39 0.68
C MET A 104 -13.71 -2.62 1.24
N LEU A 105 -13.18 -2.56 2.47
CA LEU A 105 -12.45 -3.67 3.08
C LEU A 105 -13.34 -4.74 3.73
N ILE A 106 -14.65 -4.48 3.87
CA ILE A 106 -15.63 -5.38 4.50
C ILE A 106 -16.52 -6.09 3.45
N GLU A 107 -16.63 -5.52 2.25
CA GLU A 107 -17.32 -6.11 1.09
C GLU A 107 -16.51 -7.25 0.45
#